data_AF-A0A3E0Q368-F1
#
_entry.id   AF-A0A3E0Q368-F1
#
_cell.length_a   1.000
_cell.length_b   1.000
_cell.length_c   1.000
_cell.angle_alpha   90.00
_cell.angle_beta   90.00
_cell.angle_gamma   90.00
#
_symmetry.space_group_name_H-M   'P 1'
#
loop_
_entity.id
_entity.type
_entity.pdbx_description
1 polymer ?
#
loop_
_entity_poly.entity_id
_entity_poly.type
_entity_poly.pdbx_seq_one_letter_code
_entity_poly.pdbx_strand_id
1 'polypeptide(L)'
;MSDGFLGNDASFMLDFVVCALVLVVPVVAYSIFAVKVQKKYLLHRNLQIFLAVVLAVAVAAFEVDIRLHGGWENIVNKDAQNPRISGEALAEVRRLLFIHLVFAISTPFLWGGTFWLAWKRFPSPPFPSDHSRLHKKLGWLSTADLVLTSVTGLWFYYAAFIAR
;
A
#
# COMPACT_ATOMS: atom_id res chain seq x y z
N MET A 1 18.50 16.97 2.26
CA MET A 1 17.25 16.42 2.79
C MET A 1 16.18 16.72 1.77
N SER A 2 15.53 15.71 1.18
CA SER A 2 14.47 15.95 0.18
C SER A 2 13.14 16.13 0.92
N ASP A 3 12.70 17.36 1.04
CA ASP A 3 11.37 17.66 1.57
C ASP A 3 10.28 17.09 0.64
N GLY A 4 9.13 16.81 1.24
CA GLY A 4 7.94 16.36 0.54
C GLY A 4 7.45 17.37 -0.50
N PHE A 5 6.60 16.91 -1.42
CA PHE A 5 5.96 17.72 -2.45
C PHE A 5 4.49 18.05 -2.14
N LEU A 6 3.91 17.47 -1.09
CA LEU A 6 2.53 17.73 -0.64
C LEU A 6 2.44 18.93 0.32
N GLY A 7 3.53 19.66 0.54
CA GLY A 7 3.56 20.90 1.31
C GLY A 7 3.56 20.71 2.83
N ASN A 8 3.93 19.53 3.31
CA ASN A 8 4.16 19.24 4.73
C ASN A 8 5.59 18.71 4.97
N ASP A 9 5.94 18.48 6.23
CA ASP A 9 7.32 18.17 6.65
C ASP A 9 7.74 16.72 6.36
N ALA A 10 6.96 15.93 5.61
CA ALA A 10 7.32 14.56 5.24
C ALA A 10 8.54 14.52 4.28
N SER A 11 9.05 13.30 4.02
CA SER A 11 10.02 13.08 2.94
C SER A 11 9.30 12.94 1.59
N PHE A 12 10.03 13.20 0.50
CA PHE A 12 9.53 12.94 -0.85
C PHE A 12 8.94 11.52 -1.01
N MET A 13 9.61 10.50 -0.46
CA MET A 13 9.20 9.11 -0.62
C MET A 13 7.93 8.78 0.19
N LEU A 14 7.76 9.40 1.38
CA LEU A 14 6.51 9.30 2.13
C LEU A 14 5.33 9.86 1.34
N ASP A 15 5.48 11.05 0.75
CA ASP A 15 4.44 11.67 -0.08
C ASP A 15 4.10 10.81 -1.30
N PHE A 16 5.12 10.24 -1.94
CA PHE A 16 4.92 9.32 -3.05
C PHE A 16 4.12 8.08 -2.64
N VAL A 17 4.45 7.45 -1.51
CA VAL A 17 3.71 6.28 -1.00
C VAL A 17 2.28 6.66 -0.65
N VAL A 18 2.06 7.82 -0.03
CA VAL A 18 0.71 8.32 0.28
C VAL A 18 -0.13 8.47 -0.99
N CYS A 19 0.42 9.09 -2.03
CA CYS A 19 -0.25 9.16 -3.33
C CYS A 19 -0.55 7.76 -3.88
N ALA A 20 0.38 6.80 -3.75
CA ALA A 20 0.16 5.43 -4.18
C ALA A 20 -0.99 4.75 -3.39
N LEU A 21 -1.11 4.98 -2.07
CA LEU A 21 -2.20 4.44 -1.24
C LEU A 21 -3.56 5.05 -1.63
N VAL A 22 -3.61 6.33 -2.01
CA VAL A 22 -4.84 6.94 -2.55
C VAL A 22 -5.21 6.34 -3.90
N LEU A 23 -4.24 6.12 -4.78
CA LEU A 23 -4.48 5.66 -6.16
C LEU A 23 -4.73 4.14 -6.26
N VAL A 24 -4.15 3.32 -5.39
CA VAL A 24 -4.26 1.87 -5.50
C VAL A 24 -5.70 1.39 -5.34
N VAL A 25 -6.47 1.99 -4.43
CA VAL A 25 -7.87 1.62 -4.17
C VAL A 25 -8.77 1.79 -5.41
N PRO A 26 -8.83 2.97 -6.07
CA PRO A 26 -9.63 3.13 -7.28
C PRO A 26 -9.12 2.27 -8.46
N VAL A 27 -7.80 2.05 -8.59
CA VAL A 27 -7.28 1.18 -9.65
C VAL A 27 -7.66 -0.28 -9.42
N VAL A 28 -7.61 -0.78 -8.18
CA VAL A 28 -8.09 -2.13 -7.84
C VAL A 28 -9.60 -2.24 -8.04
N ALA A 29 -10.38 -1.23 -7.64
CA ALA A 29 -11.82 -1.20 -7.89
C ALA A 29 -12.14 -1.27 -9.40
N TYR A 30 -11.43 -0.48 -10.22
CA TYR A 30 -11.55 -0.54 -11.68
C TYR A 30 -11.13 -1.91 -12.24
N SER A 31 -10.04 -2.49 -11.74
CA SER A 31 -9.58 -3.83 -12.11
C SER A 31 -10.64 -4.90 -11.83
N ILE A 32 -11.36 -4.80 -10.71
CA ILE A 32 -12.48 -5.69 -10.35
C ILE A 32 -13.68 -5.44 -11.28
N PHE A 33 -14.01 -4.19 -11.57
CA PHE A 33 -15.07 -3.84 -12.51
C PHE A 33 -14.80 -4.41 -13.92
N ALA A 34 -13.56 -4.28 -14.41
CA ALA A 34 -13.12 -4.79 -15.69
C ALA A 34 -13.36 -6.31 -15.81
N VAL A 35 -13.04 -7.09 -14.76
CA VAL A 35 -13.24 -8.55 -14.80
C VAL A 35 -14.70 -8.96 -14.55
N LYS A 36 -15.42 -8.27 -13.66
CA LYS A 36 -16.79 -8.65 -13.28
C LYS A 36 -17.85 -8.23 -14.29
N VAL A 37 -17.77 -6.99 -14.76
CA VAL A 37 -18.78 -6.38 -15.63
C VAL A 37 -18.36 -6.48 -17.08
N GLN A 38 -17.15 -6.02 -17.40
CA GLN A 38 -16.69 -5.96 -18.79
C GLN A 38 -16.11 -7.29 -19.31
N LYS A 39 -15.91 -8.28 -18.43
CA LYS A 39 -15.28 -9.58 -18.75
C LYS A 39 -13.89 -9.45 -19.40
N LYS A 40 -13.18 -8.35 -19.15
CA LYS A 40 -11.83 -8.09 -19.67
C LYS A 40 -10.78 -8.73 -18.77
N TYR A 41 -10.64 -10.05 -18.84
CA TYR A 41 -9.70 -10.82 -18.00
C TYR A 41 -8.23 -10.44 -18.23
N LEU A 42 -7.84 -10.17 -19.48
CA LEU A 42 -6.49 -9.72 -19.81
C LEU A 42 -6.18 -8.36 -19.19
N LEU A 43 -7.12 -7.42 -19.22
CA LEU A 43 -6.95 -6.10 -18.60
C LEU A 43 -6.78 -6.23 -17.09
N HIS A 44 -7.61 -7.03 -16.42
CA HIS A 44 -7.48 -7.32 -15.00
C HIS A 44 -6.09 -7.88 -14.67
N ARG A 45 -5.64 -8.91 -15.37
CA ARG A 45 -4.30 -9.48 -15.20
C ARG A 45 -3.21 -8.43 -15.35
N ASN A 46 -3.26 -7.64 -16.42
CA ASN A 46 -2.23 -6.64 -16.71
C ASN A 46 -2.22 -5.52 -15.65
N LEU A 47 -3.38 -5.08 -15.17
CA LEU A 47 -3.48 -4.12 -14.06
C LEU A 47 -2.90 -4.68 -12.76
N GLN A 48 -3.17 -5.95 -12.44
CA GLN A 48 -2.60 -6.58 -11.24
C GLN A 48 -1.07 -6.74 -11.35
N ILE A 49 -0.54 -7.13 -12.51
CA ILE A 49 0.91 -7.19 -12.76
C ILE A 49 1.53 -5.79 -12.61
N PHE A 50 0.95 -4.80 -13.27
CA PHE A 50 1.42 -3.42 -13.22
C PHE A 50 1.47 -2.90 -11.79
N LEU A 51 0.36 -3.02 -11.04
CA LEU A 51 0.30 -2.62 -9.64
C LEU A 51 1.33 -3.38 -8.79
N ALA A 52 1.49 -4.69 -8.98
CA ALA A 52 2.41 -5.50 -8.20
C ALA A 52 3.86 -5.04 -8.38
N VAL A 53 4.26 -4.76 -9.62
CA VAL A 53 5.61 -4.26 -9.93
C VAL A 53 5.82 -2.86 -9.35
N VAL A 54 4.90 -1.93 -9.62
CA VAL A 54 5.02 -0.54 -9.16
C VAL A 54 5.07 -0.46 -7.64
N LEU A 55 4.18 -1.18 -6.94
CA LEU A 55 4.14 -1.18 -5.48
C LEU A 55 5.35 -1.89 -4.86
N ALA A 56 5.84 -2.99 -5.46
CA ALA A 56 7.06 -3.63 -4.98
C ALA A 56 8.27 -2.70 -5.06
N VAL A 57 8.43 -1.99 -6.17
CA VAL A 57 9.49 -0.97 -6.32
C VAL A 57 9.29 0.17 -5.33
N ALA A 58 8.07 0.68 -5.18
CA ALA A 58 7.76 1.76 -4.25
C ALA A 58 8.09 1.40 -2.79
N VAL A 59 7.69 0.20 -2.33
CA VAL A 59 7.96 -0.26 -0.96
C VAL A 59 9.46 -0.49 -0.75
N ALA A 60 10.18 -1.05 -1.73
CA ALA A 60 11.62 -1.21 -1.63
C ALA A 60 12.35 0.13 -1.54
N ALA A 61 11.97 1.11 -2.38
CA ALA A 61 12.52 2.46 -2.33
C ALA A 61 12.18 3.18 -1.02
N PHE A 62 10.95 3.01 -0.53
CA PHE A 62 10.51 3.53 0.76
C PHE A 62 11.32 2.98 1.93
N GLU A 63 11.56 1.68 1.98
CA GLU A 63 12.39 1.07 3.02
C GLU A 63 13.81 1.63 3.02
N VAL A 64 14.39 1.85 1.83
CA VAL A 64 15.70 2.51 1.70
C VAL A 64 15.66 3.95 2.23
N ASP A 65 14.66 4.74 1.86
CA ASP A 65 14.48 6.13 2.34
C ASP A 65 14.38 6.19 3.88
N ILE A 66 13.56 5.33 4.48
CA ILE A 66 13.40 5.25 5.94
C ILE A 66 14.73 4.91 6.62
N ARG A 67 15.50 3.96 6.08
CA ARG A 67 16.81 3.58 6.63
C ARG A 67 17.83 4.70 6.52
N LEU A 68 17.85 5.43 5.41
CA LEU A 68 18.76 6.57 5.21
C LEU A 68 18.48 7.71 6.20
N HIS A 69 17.22 7.89 6.61
CA HIS A 69 16.85 8.84 7.66
C HIS A 69 17.04 8.29 9.08
N GLY A 70 17.47 7.04 9.24
CA GLY A 70 17.63 6.40 10.56
C GLY A 70 16.31 6.03 11.24
N GLY A 71 15.22 5.94 10.49
CA GLY A 71 13.88 5.63 10.98
C GLY A 71 12.87 6.75 10.76
N TRP A 72 11.58 6.39 10.80
CA TRP A 72 10.48 7.31 10.55
C TRP A 72 10.38 8.45 11.59
N GLU A 73 10.80 8.20 12.84
CA GLU A 73 10.74 9.21 13.91
C GLU A 73 11.64 10.41 13.62
N ASN A 74 12.80 10.18 12.98
CA ASN A 74 13.70 11.26 12.55
C ASN A 74 13.15 12.06 11.37
N ILE A 75 12.22 11.48 10.60
CA ILE A 75 11.51 12.20 9.53
C ILE A 75 10.39 13.05 10.13
N VAL A 76 9.67 12.55 11.12
CA VAL A 76 8.60 13.31 11.81
C VAL A 76 9.20 14.43 12.66
N ASN A 77 10.27 14.14 13.41
CA ASN A 77 10.94 15.06 14.32
C ASN A 77 12.32 15.46 13.76
N LYS A 78 12.34 16.05 12.55
CA LYS A 78 13.57 16.50 11.87
C LYS A 78 14.44 17.42 12.75
N ASP A 79 13.79 18.27 13.54
CA ASP A 79 14.45 19.10 14.55
C ASP A 79 14.35 18.40 15.92
N ALA A 80 15.47 17.85 16.38
CA ALA A 80 15.57 17.20 17.68
C ALA A 80 15.41 18.17 18.86
N GLN A 81 15.67 19.47 18.66
CA GLN A 81 15.50 20.48 19.71
C GLN A 81 14.06 20.97 19.82
N ASN A 82 13.30 20.90 18.72
CA ASN A 82 11.89 21.26 18.67
C ASN A 82 11.06 20.17 17.97
N PRO A 83 10.85 19.02 18.63
CA PRO A 83 10.15 17.89 18.03
C PRO A 83 8.70 18.25 17.72
N ARG A 84 8.26 17.93 16.51
CA ARG A 84 6.88 18.13 16.06
C ARG A 84 5.89 17.35 16.92
N ILE A 85 6.24 16.11 17.27
CA ILE A 85 5.38 15.20 18.04
C ILE A 85 6.20 14.56 19.17
N SER A 86 5.69 14.63 20.39
CA SER A 86 6.31 14.02 21.58
C SER A 86 5.26 13.45 22.54
N GLY A 87 5.71 12.74 23.58
CA GLY A 87 4.84 12.22 24.64
C GLY A 87 3.75 11.26 24.14
N GLU A 88 2.50 11.46 24.61
CA GLU A 88 1.36 10.61 24.27
C GLU A 88 1.02 10.62 22.78
N ALA A 89 1.18 11.77 22.11
CA ALA A 89 0.92 11.88 20.67
C ALA A 89 1.90 11.01 19.86
N LEU A 90 3.17 10.94 20.27
CA LEU A 90 4.15 10.06 19.61
C LEU A 90 3.81 8.59 19.82
N ALA A 91 3.36 8.22 21.03
CA ALA A 91 2.92 6.87 21.33
C ALA A 91 1.70 6.45 20.49
N GLU A 92 0.76 7.36 20.25
CA GLU A 92 -0.40 7.12 19.39
C GLU A 92 0.01 6.96 17.92
N VAL A 93 0.86 7.84 17.39
CA VAL A 93 1.39 7.70 16.01
C VAL A 93 2.13 6.37 15.83
N ARG A 94 2.92 5.95 16.83
CA ARG A 94 3.61 4.65 16.82
C ARG A 94 2.62 3.48 16.83
N ARG A 95 1.50 3.58 17.57
CA ARG A 95 0.43 2.57 17.57
C ARG A 95 -0.25 2.49 16.20
N LEU A 96 -0.57 3.62 15.59
CA LEU A 96 -1.14 3.70 14.25
C LEU A 96 -0.21 3.07 13.20
N LEU A 97 1.10 3.35 13.29
CA LEU A 97 2.09 2.70 12.44
C LEU A 97 2.10 1.18 12.64
N PHE A 98 2.07 0.69 13.87
CA PHE A 98 2.03 -0.75 14.13
C PHE A 98 0.81 -1.43 13.51
N ILE A 99 -0.37 -0.81 13.64
CA ILE A 99 -1.61 -1.30 13.01
C ILE A 99 -1.45 -1.33 11.49
N HIS A 100 -0.90 -0.26 10.90
CA HIS A 100 -0.64 -0.21 9.46
C HIS A 100 0.30 -1.34 9.01
N LEU A 101 1.39 -1.58 9.76
CA LEU A 101 2.37 -2.62 9.43
C LEU A 101 1.77 -4.03 9.43
N VAL A 102 0.78 -4.32 10.30
CA VAL A 102 0.08 -5.62 10.27
C VAL A 102 -0.51 -5.88 8.89
N PHE A 103 -1.23 -4.90 8.33
CA PHE A 103 -1.85 -5.02 7.01
C PHE A 103 -0.81 -4.90 5.87
N ALA A 104 0.11 -3.94 5.97
CA ALA A 104 1.13 -3.72 4.94
C ALA A 104 2.03 -4.94 4.77
N ILE A 105 2.33 -5.68 5.85
CA ILE A 105 3.12 -6.92 5.80
C ILE A 105 2.26 -8.09 5.32
N SER A 106 0.99 -8.22 5.72
CA SER A 106 0.13 -9.32 5.22
C SER A 106 -0.20 -9.19 3.73
N THR A 107 -0.35 -7.96 3.22
CA THR A 107 -0.69 -7.68 1.81
C THR A 107 0.20 -8.42 0.80
N PRO A 108 1.55 -8.30 0.82
CA PRO A 108 2.39 -8.98 -0.15
C PRO A 108 2.30 -10.51 -0.08
N PHE A 109 2.04 -11.09 1.09
CA PHE A 109 1.85 -12.54 1.21
C PHE A 109 0.49 -12.99 0.66
N LEU A 110 -0.60 -12.33 1.05
CA LEU A 110 -1.96 -12.65 0.58
C LEU A 110 -2.09 -12.41 -0.92
N TRP A 111 -1.68 -11.22 -1.37
CA TRP A 111 -1.79 -10.83 -2.76
C TRP A 111 -0.78 -11.57 -3.65
N GLY A 112 0.46 -11.73 -3.19
CA GLY A 112 1.49 -12.53 -3.87
C GLY A 112 1.08 -14.00 -4.01
N GLY A 113 0.51 -14.60 -2.96
CA GLY A 113 -0.05 -15.95 -3.03
C GLY A 113 -1.22 -16.06 -4.02
N THR A 114 -2.12 -15.07 -4.01
CA THR A 114 -3.24 -14.98 -4.97
C THR A 114 -2.73 -14.87 -6.42
N PHE A 115 -1.72 -14.04 -6.64
CA PHE A 115 -1.07 -13.83 -7.92
C PHE A 115 -0.38 -15.11 -8.42
N TRP A 116 0.40 -15.75 -7.56
CA TRP A 116 1.12 -16.99 -7.89
C TRP A 116 0.15 -18.13 -8.24
N LEU A 117 -0.93 -18.30 -7.48
CA LEU A 117 -1.97 -19.28 -7.79
C LEU A 117 -2.66 -18.97 -9.11
N ALA A 118 -2.97 -17.70 -9.37
CA ALA A 118 -3.58 -17.28 -10.63
C ALA A 118 -2.66 -17.59 -11.83
N TRP A 119 -1.37 -17.27 -11.73
CA TRP A 119 -0.39 -17.57 -12.77
C TRP A 119 -0.26 -19.07 -13.06
N LYS A 120 -0.28 -19.91 -12.02
CA LYS A 120 -0.18 -21.36 -12.18
C LYS A 120 -1.45 -22.05 -12.70
N ARG A 121 -2.63 -21.50 -12.40
CA ARG A 121 -3.90 -22.24 -12.54
C ARG A 121 -4.89 -21.63 -13.53
N PHE A 122 -4.68 -20.40 -13.99
CA PHE A 122 -5.46 -19.87 -15.11
C PHE A 122 -4.81 -20.20 -16.45
N PRO A 123 -5.63 -20.47 -17.49
CA PRO A 123 -5.14 -20.58 -18.87
C PRO A 123 -4.50 -19.29 -19.39
N SER A 124 -3.78 -19.40 -20.50
CA SER A 124 -3.28 -18.26 -21.27
C SER A 124 -3.86 -18.33 -22.69
N PRO A 125 -4.78 -17.42 -23.08
CA PRO A 125 -5.26 -16.23 -22.35
C PRO A 125 -6.15 -16.58 -21.13
N PRO A 126 -6.26 -15.69 -20.12
CA PRO A 126 -7.03 -15.95 -18.91
C PRO A 126 -8.54 -15.94 -19.18
N PHE A 127 -9.23 -16.98 -18.69
CA PHE A 127 -10.69 -17.09 -18.67
C PHE A 127 -11.14 -17.89 -17.44
N PRO A 128 -12.44 -17.85 -17.06
CA PRO A 128 -12.94 -18.59 -15.91
C PRO A 128 -12.67 -20.09 -16.00
N SER A 129 -12.09 -20.66 -14.95
CA SER A 129 -11.87 -22.10 -14.78
C SER A 129 -12.32 -22.56 -13.38
N ASP A 130 -12.11 -23.84 -13.05
CA ASP A 130 -12.38 -24.39 -11.71
C ASP A 130 -11.67 -23.61 -10.58
N HIS A 131 -10.52 -23.00 -10.89
CA HIS A 131 -9.78 -22.17 -9.94
C HIS A 131 -10.50 -20.85 -9.58
N SER A 132 -11.46 -20.40 -10.39
CA SER A 132 -12.15 -19.12 -10.22
C SER A 132 -12.78 -18.94 -8.84
N ARG A 133 -13.30 -20.02 -8.24
CA ARG A 133 -13.94 -19.95 -6.91
C ARG A 133 -12.94 -19.59 -5.82
N LEU A 134 -11.76 -20.22 -5.83
CA LEU A 134 -10.69 -19.93 -4.87
C LEU A 134 -10.10 -18.55 -5.14
N HIS A 135 -9.81 -18.23 -6.40
CA HIS A 135 -9.26 -16.94 -6.79
C HIS A 135 -10.17 -15.78 -6.37
N LYS A 136 -11.50 -15.90 -6.53
CA LYS A 136 -12.44 -14.87 -6.05
C LYS A 136 -12.39 -14.68 -4.54
N LYS A 137 -12.28 -15.75 -3.75
CA LYS A 137 -12.18 -15.66 -2.29
C LYS A 137 -10.90 -14.95 -1.87
N LEU A 138 -9.76 -15.40 -2.40
CA LEU A 138 -8.45 -14.83 -2.10
C LEU A 138 -8.30 -13.40 -2.63
N GLY A 139 -8.86 -13.11 -3.81
CA GLY A 139 -8.88 -11.78 -4.40
C GLY A 139 -9.67 -10.78 -3.57
N TRP A 140 -10.83 -11.18 -3.03
CA TRP A 140 -11.58 -10.32 -2.10
C TRP A 140 -10.88 -10.13 -0.77
N LEU A 141 -10.28 -11.18 -0.22
CA LEU A 141 -9.48 -11.07 1.00
C LEU A 141 -8.29 -10.12 0.80
N SER A 142 -7.55 -10.27 -0.29
CA SER A 142 -6.44 -9.38 -0.66
C SER A 142 -6.90 -7.94 -0.90
N THR A 143 -8.09 -7.75 -1.49
CA THR A 143 -8.66 -6.41 -1.71
C THR A 143 -9.01 -5.75 -0.38
N ALA A 144 -9.65 -6.47 0.54
CA ALA A 144 -9.98 -5.94 1.86
C ALA A 144 -8.72 -5.56 2.65
N ASP A 145 -7.72 -6.45 2.64
CA ASP A 145 -6.43 -6.23 3.30
C ASP A 145 -5.69 -5.01 2.70
N LEU A 146 -5.63 -4.89 1.37
CA LEU A 146 -5.01 -3.74 0.69
C LEU A 146 -5.75 -2.42 0.94
N VAL A 147 -7.07 -2.44 1.03
CA VAL A 147 -7.87 -1.26 1.43
C VAL A 147 -7.54 -0.86 2.86
N LEU A 148 -7.43 -1.82 3.78
CA LEU A 148 -7.02 -1.55 5.17
C LEU A 148 -5.59 -1.03 5.26
N THR A 149 -4.64 -1.57 4.48
CA THR A 149 -3.28 -1.03 4.30
C THR A 149 -3.34 0.44 3.88
N SER A 150 -4.20 0.78 2.91
CA SER A 150 -4.35 2.15 2.42
C SER A 150 -4.95 3.08 3.47
N VAL A 151 -6.07 2.69 4.09
CA VAL A 151 -6.76 3.51 5.10
C VAL A 151 -5.86 3.76 6.31
N THR A 152 -5.23 2.71 6.84
CA THR A 152 -4.36 2.84 8.03
C THR A 152 -3.08 3.62 7.74
N GLY A 153 -2.50 3.47 6.54
CA GLY A 153 -1.31 4.22 6.14
C GLY A 153 -1.61 5.72 5.94
N LEU A 154 -2.76 6.04 5.34
CA LEU A 154 -3.23 7.41 5.23
C LEU A 154 -3.54 8.03 6.60
N TRP A 155 -4.11 7.24 7.53
CA TRP A 155 -4.35 7.69 8.89
C TRP A 155 -3.04 7.96 9.64
N PHE A 156 -2.05 7.07 9.54
CA PHE A 156 -0.72 7.29 10.09
C PHE A 156 -0.10 8.59 9.56
N TYR A 157 -0.12 8.79 8.24
CA TYR A 157 0.44 10.00 7.63
C TYR A 157 -0.29 11.27 8.07
N TYR A 158 -1.62 11.23 8.12
CA TYR A 158 -2.42 12.32 8.63
C TYR A 158 -2.03 12.66 10.08
N ALA A 159 -1.97 11.68 10.98
CA ALA A 159 -1.62 11.89 12.37
C ALA A 159 -0.19 12.40 12.56
N ALA A 160 0.76 11.94 11.74
CA ALA A 160 2.17 12.30 11.84
C ALA A 160 2.51 13.67 11.24
N PHE A 161 1.84 14.06 10.14
CA PHE A 161 2.29 15.21 9.33
C PHE A 161 1.22 16.29 9.10
N ILE A 162 -0.07 16.00 9.33
CA ILE A 162 -1.17 16.93 9.03
C ILE A 162 -1.88 17.38 10.30
N ALA A 163 -2.35 16.43 11.11
CA ALA A 163 -3.01 16.71 12.37
C ALA A 163 -2.08 17.55 13.25
N ARG A 164 -2.58 18.71 13.67
CA ARG A 164 -1.99 19.61 14.63
C ARG A 164 -3.06 19.92 15.65
#